data_AF-A0A392Q9Y0-F1
#
_entry.id   AF-A0A392Q9Y0-F1
#
_cell.length_a   1.000
_cell.length_b   1.000
_cell.length_c   1.000
_cell.angle_alpha   90.00
_cell.angle_beta   90.00
_cell.angle_gamma   90.00
#
_symmetry.space_group_name_H-M   'P 1'
#
loop_
_entity.id
_entity.type
_entity.pdbx_description
1 polymer ?
#
loop_
_entity_poly.entity_id
_entity_poly.type
_entity_poly.pdbx_seq_one_letter_code
_entity_poly.pdbx_strand_id
1 'polypeptide(L)'
;MITYALKKKYNTEEAGVKKYAVSMPLDEQFQIAVIIDKPPPRWKDFKNQLRHKTKEFSIESLITYLRIEEESQIQDQKEEEKTYVVSSTKKKFGAALKPTGKPLKNQNCGPMNRIKN
;
A
#
# COMPACT_ATOMS: atom_id res chain seq x y z
N MET A 1 6.09 19.52 1.81
CA MET A 1 5.78 20.17 0.51
C MET A 1 4.31 20.05 0.11
N ILE A 2 3.62 18.93 0.40
CA ILE A 2 2.19 18.73 0.08
C ILE A 2 1.28 19.75 0.79
N THR A 3 1.51 20.02 2.07
CA THR A 3 0.75 21.04 2.83
C THR A 3 0.88 22.44 2.25
N TYR A 4 2.07 22.82 1.79
CA TYR A 4 2.30 24.12 1.12
C TYR A 4 1.62 24.16 -0.26
N ALA A 5 1.71 23.08 -1.04
CA ALA A 5 1.07 22.99 -2.35
C ALA A 5 -0.47 23.00 -2.25
N LEU A 6 -1.04 22.36 -1.23
CA LEU A 6 -2.48 22.37 -0.95
C LEU A 6 -2.93 23.73 -0.41
N LYS A 7 -2.20 24.34 0.53
CA LYS A 7 -2.50 25.69 1.04
C LYS A 7 -2.53 26.72 -0.10
N LYS A 8 -1.57 26.66 -1.04
CA LYS A 8 -1.53 27.54 -2.20
C LYS A 8 -2.68 27.31 -3.19
N LYS A 9 -3.10 26.05 -3.39
CA LYS A 9 -4.25 25.73 -4.26
C LYS A 9 -5.61 26.15 -3.69
N TYR A 10 -5.76 26.22 -2.38
CA TYR A 10 -7.05 26.50 -1.73
C TYR A 10 -7.16 27.92 -1.13
N ASN A 11 -6.10 28.73 -1.19
CA ASN A 11 -6.09 30.12 -0.73
C ASN A 11 -6.02 31.14 -1.88
N THR A 12 -6.81 30.94 -2.94
CA THR A 12 -6.96 31.97 -3.98
C THR A 12 -8.29 32.68 -3.77
N GLU A 13 -8.21 33.86 -3.17
CA GLU A 13 -9.26 34.88 -3.20
C GLU A 13 -9.35 35.44 -4.63
N GLU A 14 -9.92 34.66 -5.56
CA GLU A 14 -10.37 35.22 -6.83
C GLU A 14 -11.90 35.35 -6.83
N ALA A 15 -12.31 36.59 -7.04
CA ALA A 15 -13.67 37.05 -7.11
C ALA A 15 -14.44 36.37 -8.24
N GLY A 16 -15.69 35.98 -7.98
CA GLY A 16 -16.72 35.92 -9.03
C GLY A 16 -17.47 34.61 -9.22
N VAL A 17 -17.04 33.48 -8.67
CA VAL A 17 -17.89 32.27 -8.67
C VAL A 17 -18.73 32.28 -7.41
N LYS A 18 -19.92 32.88 -7.52
CA LYS A 18 -20.98 32.79 -6.51
C LYS A 18 -21.13 31.33 -6.12
N LYS A 19 -20.86 31.07 -4.84
CA LYS A 19 -20.95 29.79 -4.18
C LYS A 19 -22.41 29.35 -4.18
N TYR A 20 -22.84 28.67 -5.22
CA TYR A 20 -24.01 27.80 -5.14
C TYR A 20 -23.56 26.44 -4.60
N ALA A 21 -22.90 26.44 -3.44
CA ALA A 21 -23.08 25.30 -2.56
C ALA A 21 -24.51 25.45 -2.06
N VAL A 22 -25.46 25.03 -2.90
CA VAL A 22 -26.79 24.75 -2.44
C VAL A 22 -26.56 23.76 -1.32
N SER A 23 -26.78 24.22 -0.09
CA SER A 23 -26.69 23.44 1.14
C SER A 23 -27.85 22.45 1.17
N MET A 24 -27.95 21.63 0.13
CA MET A 24 -28.75 20.43 0.10
C MET A 24 -27.90 19.37 0.81
N PRO A 25 -28.41 18.75 1.90
CA PRO A 25 -27.73 17.62 2.51
C PRO A 25 -27.62 16.53 1.43
N LEU A 26 -26.39 16.30 1.00
CA LEU A 26 -26.09 15.28 0.02
C LEU A 26 -26.13 13.94 0.74
N ASP A 27 -26.80 12.96 0.14
CA ASP A 27 -26.88 11.62 0.70
C ASP A 27 -25.48 11.10 1.06
N GLU A 28 -25.35 10.53 2.27
CA GLU A 28 -24.06 10.05 2.78
C GLU A 28 -23.41 9.07 1.81
N GLN A 29 -24.23 8.22 1.16
CA GLN A 29 -23.74 7.21 0.26
C GLN A 29 -23.21 7.82 -1.05
N PHE A 30 -23.79 8.93 -1.50
CA PHE A 30 -23.26 9.71 -2.61
C PHE A 30 -21.93 10.38 -2.24
N GLN A 31 -21.83 10.97 -1.04
CA GLN A 31 -20.58 11.57 -0.56
C GLN A 31 -19.45 10.54 -0.52
N ILE A 32 -19.72 9.36 0.03
CA ILE A 32 -18.78 8.23 0.05
C ILE A 32 -18.34 7.85 -1.36
N ALA A 33 -19.28 7.69 -2.30
CA ALA A 33 -18.96 7.35 -3.69
C ALA A 33 -18.05 8.40 -4.35
N VAL A 34 -18.33 9.69 -4.14
CA VAL A 34 -17.51 10.78 -4.65
C VAL A 34 -16.11 10.75 -4.05
N ILE A 35 -15.97 10.50 -2.74
CA ILE A 35 -14.67 10.41 -2.08
C ILE A 35 -13.86 9.23 -2.63
N ILE A 36 -14.47 8.04 -2.76
CA ILE A 36 -13.87 6.84 -3.37
C ILE A 36 -13.45 7.11 -4.82
N ASP A 37 -14.11 8.03 -5.51
CA ASP A 37 -13.77 8.40 -6.87
C ASP A 37 -12.60 9.35 -7.02
N LYS A 38 -12.18 10.03 -5.94
CA LYS A 38 -11.13 11.05 -5.92
C LYS A 38 -9.78 10.66 -5.27
N PRO A 39 -9.29 9.40 -5.29
CA PRO A 39 -7.96 9.09 -4.77
C PRO A 39 -6.85 9.40 -5.81
N PRO A 40 -5.57 9.44 -5.38
CA PRO A 40 -4.42 9.52 -6.27
C PRO A 40 -4.39 8.37 -7.29
N PRO A 41 -3.80 8.55 -8.49
CA PRO A 41 -3.74 7.52 -9.53
C PRO A 41 -2.97 6.25 -9.11
N ARG A 42 -2.08 6.36 -8.11
CA ARG A 42 -1.34 5.23 -7.54
C ARG A 42 -2.23 4.29 -6.73
N TRP A 43 -3.45 4.69 -6.34
CA TRP A 43 -4.35 3.94 -5.45
C TRP A 43 -5.40 3.13 -6.23
N LYS A 44 -5.07 2.66 -7.44
CA LYS A 44 -6.03 1.99 -8.33
C LYS A 44 -6.65 0.74 -7.69
N ASP A 45 -5.82 -0.11 -7.09
CA ASP A 45 -6.27 -1.37 -6.51
C ASP A 45 -7.03 -1.13 -5.20
N PHE A 46 -6.57 -0.17 -4.40
CA PHE A 46 -7.26 0.28 -3.19
C PHE A 46 -8.65 0.87 -3.51
N LYS A 47 -8.77 1.68 -4.56
CA LYS A 47 -10.05 2.19 -5.04
C LYS A 47 -11.02 1.07 -5.41
N ASN A 48 -10.53 -0.01 -6.03
CA ASN A 48 -11.36 -1.18 -6.33
C ASN A 48 -11.85 -1.87 -5.05
N GLN A 49 -10.99 -2.02 -4.04
CA GLN A 49 -11.40 -2.55 -2.73
C GLN A 49 -12.51 -1.70 -2.09
N LEU A 50 -12.35 -0.38 -2.10
CA LEU A 50 -13.35 0.54 -1.57
C LEU A 50 -14.69 0.46 -2.32
N ARG A 51 -14.67 0.25 -3.65
CA ARG A 51 -15.88 0.08 -4.47
C ARG A 51 -16.73 -1.12 -4.05
N HIS A 52 -16.09 -2.22 -3.65
CA HIS A 52 -16.80 -3.43 -3.21
C HIS A 52 -17.48 -3.24 -1.85
N LYS A 53 -16.86 -2.45 -0.97
CA LYS A 53 -17.35 -2.18 0.40
C LYS A 53 -18.05 -0.84 0.56
N THR A 54 -18.36 -0.16 -0.55
CA THR A 54 -18.86 1.23 -0.55
C THR A 54 -20.09 1.44 0.34
N LYS A 55 -21.00 0.44 0.41
CA LYS A 55 -22.22 0.49 1.22
C LYS A 55 -22.02 0.19 2.70
N GLU A 56 -20.83 -0.28 3.08
CA GLU A 56 -20.48 -0.65 4.46
C GLU A 56 -19.79 0.51 5.19
N PHE A 57 -19.39 1.55 4.47
CA PHE A 57 -18.68 2.69 5.06
C PHE A 57 -19.65 3.71 5.65
N SER A 58 -19.24 4.26 6.79
CA SER A 58 -19.58 5.62 7.17
C SER A 58 -18.51 6.57 6.66
N ILE A 59 -18.80 7.87 6.59
CA ILE A 59 -17.79 8.87 6.20
C ILE A 59 -16.55 8.81 7.10
N GLU A 60 -16.73 8.66 8.42
CA GLU A 60 -15.62 8.62 9.39
C GLU A 60 -14.71 7.40 9.20
N SER A 61 -15.31 6.23 8.98
CA SER A 61 -14.56 5.00 8.76
C SER A 61 -13.82 5.06 7.43
N LEU A 62 -14.44 5.55 6.36
CA LEU A 62 -13.77 5.77 5.07
C LEU A 62 -12.55 6.69 5.22
N ILE A 63 -12.69 7.82 5.92
CA ILE A 63 -11.57 8.75 6.16
C ILE A 63 -10.43 8.06 6.89
N THR A 64 -10.74 7.23 7.88
CA THR A 64 -9.73 6.48 8.65
C THR A 64 -8.96 5.52 7.74
N TYR A 65 -9.66 4.76 6.89
CA TYR A 65 -9.01 3.87 5.92
C TYR A 65 -8.13 4.63 4.92
N LEU A 66 -8.60 5.77 4.41
CA LEU A 66 -7.81 6.60 3.49
C LEU A 66 -6.50 7.09 4.11
N ARG A 67 -6.52 7.47 5.40
CA ARG A 67 -5.32 7.92 6.11
C ARG A 67 -4.30 6.78 6.33
N ILE A 68 -4.79 5.58 6.66
CA ILE A 68 -3.92 4.42 6.85
C ILE A 68 -3.23 4.04 5.54
N GLU A 69 -3.98 4.01 4.44
CA GLU A 69 -3.43 3.72 3.11
C GLU A 69 -2.39 4.76 2.68
N GLU A 70 -2.66 6.04 2.96
CA GLU A 70 -1.71 7.12 2.70
C GLU A 70 -0.39 6.92 3.45
N GLU A 71 -0.45 6.63 4.75
CA GLU A 71 0.72 6.37 5.58
C GLU A 71 1.50 5.14 5.08
N SER A 72 0.81 4.04 4.77
CA SER A 72 1.43 2.81 4.24
C SER A 72 2.27 3.09 3.00
N GLN A 73 1.70 3.83 2.05
CA GLN A 73 2.39 4.13 0.80
C GLN A 73 3.58 5.09 0.97
N ILE A 74 3.54 5.97 1.97
CA ILE A 74 4.68 6.84 2.31
C ILE A 74 5.84 6.01 2.87
N GLN A 75 5.55 4.98 3.67
CA GLN A 75 6.56 4.09 4.22
C GLN A 75 7.21 3.25 3.12
N ASP A 76 6.43 2.68 2.21
CA ASP A 76 6.95 1.88 1.09
C ASP A 76 7.93 2.71 0.23
N GLN A 77 7.61 4.00 -0.01
CA GLN A 77 8.49 4.91 -0.75
C GLN A 77 9.82 5.17 -0.02
N LYS A 78 9.81 5.28 1.31
CA LYS A 78 11.05 5.47 2.09
C LYS A 78 11.90 4.20 2.15
N GLU A 79 11.30 3.03 2.08
CA GLU A 79 12.03 1.76 2.04
C GLU A 79 12.67 1.52 0.68
N GLU A 80 11.97 1.85 -0.41
CA GLU A 80 12.56 1.91 -1.75
C GLU A 80 13.73 2.90 -1.79
N GLU A 81 13.63 4.04 -1.08
CA GLU A 81 14.75 4.99 -1.00
C GLU A 81 16.02 4.46 -0.33
N LYS A 82 15.87 3.48 0.56
CA LYS A 82 16.98 2.91 1.32
C LYS A 82 17.68 1.77 0.59
N THR A 83 17.01 1.12 -0.37
CA THR A 83 17.56 -0.04 -1.09
C THR A 83 18.51 0.34 -2.23
N TYR A 84 18.44 1.56 -2.78
CA TYR A 84 19.38 2.00 -3.82
C TYR A 84 20.71 2.57 -3.31
N VAL A 85 20.92 2.71 -1.99
CA VAL A 85 22.21 3.17 -1.43
C VAL A 85 23.15 2.00 -1.06
N VAL A 86 22.67 0.74 -1.02
CA VAL A 86 23.47 -0.43 -0.58
C VAL A 86 23.73 -1.43 -1.70
N SER A 87 24.02 -0.98 -2.92
CA SER A 87 24.42 -1.89 -4.01
C SER A 87 25.54 -1.37 -4.91
N SER A 88 26.57 -0.73 -4.34
CA SER A 88 27.82 -0.50 -5.09
C SER A 88 29.06 -0.35 -4.22
N THR A 89 29.47 -1.43 -3.55
CA THR A 89 30.91 -1.71 -3.39
C THR A 89 31.19 -3.18 -3.71
N LYS A 90 31.67 -3.43 -4.93
CA LYS A 90 32.28 -4.71 -5.32
C LYS A 90 33.50 -4.96 -4.44
N LYS A 91 33.37 -5.73 -3.36
CA LYS A 91 34.52 -6.40 -2.74
C LYS A 91 34.63 -7.80 -3.34
N LYS A 92 35.56 -7.93 -4.28
CA LYS A 92 35.98 -9.22 -4.82
C LYS A 92 36.68 -9.98 -3.70
N PHE A 93 36.05 -11.00 -3.14
CA PHE A 93 36.77 -12.02 -2.37
C PHE A 93 37.03 -13.18 -3.32
N GLY A 94 38.22 -13.16 -3.93
CA GLY A 94 38.77 -14.33 -4.59
C GLY A 94 39.38 -15.25 -3.54
N ALA A 95 38.89 -16.49 -3.47
CA ALA A 95 39.67 -17.69 -3.14
C ALA A 95 38.78 -18.91 -3.36
N ALA A 96 39.09 -19.68 -4.40
CA ALA A 96 38.47 -20.95 -4.69
C ALA A 96 38.77 -21.95 -3.55
N LEU A 97 37.72 -22.51 -2.93
CA LEU A 97 37.84 -23.71 -2.11
C LEU A 97 36.97 -24.80 -2.73
N LYS A 98 37.65 -25.88 -3.14
CA LYS A 98 37.10 -27.06 -3.80
C LYS A 98 36.04 -27.75 -2.91
N PRO A 99 34.93 -28.26 -3.46
CA PRO A 99 34.07 -29.18 -2.73
C PRO A 99 34.70 -30.58 -2.77
N THR A 100 35.44 -30.93 -1.71
CA THR A 100 35.90 -32.31 -1.48
C THR A 100 34.75 -33.09 -0.82
N GLY A 101 34.19 -34.06 -1.55
CA GLY A 101 33.01 -34.80 -1.15
C GLY A 101 33.21 -35.74 0.04
N LYS A 102 32.17 -35.83 0.89
CA LYS A 102 31.86 -36.99 1.73
C LYS A 102 30.33 -37.10 1.86
N PRO A 103 29.70 -38.21 1.46
CA PRO A 103 28.27 -38.42 1.66
C PRO A 103 27.97 -38.80 3.12
N LEU A 104 27.13 -38.01 3.79
CA LEU A 104 26.57 -38.35 5.10
C LEU A 104 25.48 -39.41 4.91
N LYS A 105 25.79 -40.62 5.35
CA LYS A 105 24.93 -41.81 5.36
C LYS A 105 23.83 -41.62 6.41
N ASN A 106 22.62 -41.29 5.98
CA ASN A 106 21.42 -41.30 6.81
C ASN A 106 20.90 -42.74 6.94
N GLN A 107 20.85 -43.23 8.17
CA GLN A 107 20.38 -44.57 8.50
C GLN A 107 19.01 -44.47 9.18
N ASN A 108 18.00 -44.98 8.48
CA ASN A 108 16.76 -45.61 8.95
C ASN A 108 15.79 -44.80 9.85
N CYS A 109 14.74 -44.24 9.25
CA CYS A 109 13.40 -44.21 9.86
C CYS A 109 12.59 -45.38 9.28
N GLY A 110 12.21 -46.33 10.14
CA GLY A 110 11.55 -47.58 9.75
C GLY A 110 10.14 -47.40 9.16
N PRO A 111 9.61 -48.40 8.43
CA PRO A 111 8.27 -48.35 7.90
C PRO A 111 7.26 -48.87 8.94
N MET A 112 6.31 -48.04 9.36
CA MET A 112 5.12 -48.48 10.08
C MET A 112 3.91 -48.03 9.26
N ASN A 113 3.51 -48.86 8.30
CA ASN A 113 2.20 -48.77 7.64
C ASN A 113 1.66 -50.18 7.39
N ARG A 114 0.81 -50.63 8.31
CA ARG A 114 -0.10 -51.77 8.22
C ARG A 114 -1.27 -51.37 9.12
N ILE A 115 -2.52 -51.26 8.68
CA ILE A 115 -3.40 -52.33 8.20
C ILE A 115 -4.49 -51.70 7.30
N LYS A 116 -4.81 -52.37 6.19
CA LYS A 116 -6.10 -52.29 5.50
C LYS A 116 -6.81 -53.64 5.71
N ASN A 117 -7.97 -53.59 6.36
CA ASN A 117 -9.20 -54.37 6.15
C ASN A 117 -10.08 -54.25 7.39
#